data_AF-A0A3D5HYC1-F1
#
_entry.id   AF-A0A3D5HYC1-F1
#
_cell.length_a   1.000
_cell.length_b   1.000
_cell.length_c   1.000
_cell.angle_alpha   90.00
_cell.angle_beta   90.00
_cell.angle_gamma   90.00
#
_symmetry.space_group_name_H-M   'P 1'
#
loop_
_entity.id
_entity.type
_entity.pdbx_description
1 polymer ?
#
loop_
_entity_poly.entity_id
_entity_poly.type
_entity_poly.pdbx_seq_one_letter_code
_entity_poly.pdbx_strand_id
1 'polypeptide(L)'
;TGLSHGELISTAWASAASFRQSDRRGGANGARLRLQPQCNWELNNPEQLKRVLSVLEAVQMRFNQQHQGGMQVSLADLIVLGGSAAVEQAMAATGQRCRVRFTPGRVDASAEQTDTASFNALKPIADGFRNYLRSDLPLKAEQLLVDRAQQLHLSAPEMTALIGGFRVLGLNWDGSDIGVFTSRPGQFSNDFFVNLLDMSTQWSPVEGHSNLYQGIDTETKQPRWRASRVDLVFGSHAQLRAIAEVYGQAGGSARLAADFSAAWSKVMELDRFDLL
;
A
#
# COMPACT_ATOMS: atom_id res chain seq x y z
N THR A 1 13.71 -1.36 16.54
CA THR A 1 14.14 -1.80 15.19
C THR A 1 14.76 -0.67 14.40
N GLY A 2 14.37 0.60 14.62
CA GLY A 2 14.92 1.74 13.85
C GLY A 2 14.30 1.87 12.44
N LEU A 3 13.33 1.02 12.12
CA LEU A 3 12.55 1.08 10.89
C LEU A 3 11.43 2.12 11.04
N SER A 4 11.16 2.85 9.96
CA SER A 4 10.05 3.81 9.91
C SER A 4 8.70 3.08 9.77
N HIS A 5 7.60 3.78 10.07
CA HIS A 5 6.26 3.25 9.79
C HIS A 5 6.08 2.95 8.30
N GLY A 6 6.51 3.87 7.43
CA GLY A 6 6.40 3.71 5.99
C GLY A 6 7.13 2.48 5.45
N GLU A 7 8.32 2.19 5.97
CA GLU A 7 9.09 0.99 5.59
C GLU A 7 8.35 -0.30 5.94
N LEU A 8 7.84 -0.40 7.16
CA LEU A 8 7.10 -1.59 7.63
C LEU A 8 5.80 -1.79 6.83
N ILE A 9 5.05 -0.72 6.59
CA ILE A 9 3.79 -0.77 5.84
C ILE A 9 4.08 -1.14 4.37
N SER A 10 5.09 -0.51 3.75
CA SER A 10 5.46 -0.78 2.37
C SER A 10 5.94 -2.23 2.16
N THR A 11 6.74 -2.77 3.09
CA THR A 11 7.20 -4.16 3.03
C THR A 11 6.05 -5.16 3.21
N ALA A 12 5.13 -4.90 4.14
CA ALA A 12 3.95 -5.75 4.30
C ALA A 12 3.04 -5.72 3.06
N TRP A 13 2.80 -4.54 2.50
CA TRP A 13 2.05 -4.40 1.25
C TRP A 13 2.73 -5.11 0.08
N ALA A 14 4.04 -4.92 -0.11
CA ALA A 14 4.80 -5.58 -1.17
C ALA A 14 4.69 -7.12 -1.10
N SER A 15 4.61 -7.67 0.12
CA SER A 15 4.43 -9.11 0.35
C SER A 15 3.01 -9.55 -0.03
N ALA A 16 1.99 -8.98 0.62
CA ALA A 16 0.61 -9.40 0.49
C ALA A 16 0.01 -9.08 -0.89
N ALA A 17 0.35 -7.92 -1.46
CA ALA A 17 -0.24 -7.47 -2.71
C ALA A 17 0.10 -8.39 -3.88
N SER A 18 1.15 -9.23 -3.82
CA SER A 18 1.44 -10.20 -4.89
C SER A 18 0.28 -11.17 -5.18
N PHE A 19 -0.69 -11.29 -4.26
CA PHE A 19 -1.90 -12.09 -4.44
C PHE A 19 -2.72 -11.67 -5.66
N ARG A 20 -3.34 -12.65 -6.31
CA ARG A 20 -4.44 -12.45 -7.26
C ARG A 20 -5.52 -13.52 -7.10
N GLN A 21 -6.77 -13.09 -6.99
CA GLN A 21 -7.93 -13.96 -6.77
C GLN A 21 -8.21 -14.88 -7.96
N SER A 22 -7.77 -14.52 -9.17
CA SER A 22 -8.05 -15.23 -10.42
C SER A 22 -7.54 -16.67 -10.43
N ASP A 23 -6.33 -16.91 -9.92
CA ASP A 23 -5.73 -18.24 -9.78
C ASP A 23 -5.20 -18.53 -8.36
N ARG A 24 -5.51 -17.63 -7.40
CA ARG A 24 -5.14 -17.74 -5.97
C ARG A 24 -3.64 -17.86 -5.73
N ARG A 25 -2.81 -17.35 -6.65
CA ARG A 25 -1.36 -17.28 -6.49
C ARG A 25 -0.94 -15.98 -5.82
N GLY A 26 0.25 -16.00 -5.21
CA GLY A 26 0.83 -14.86 -4.50
C GLY A 26 0.33 -14.77 -3.05
N GLY A 27 0.56 -13.62 -2.43
CA GLY A 27 0.24 -13.36 -1.03
C GLY A 27 1.48 -13.36 -0.12
N ALA A 28 1.25 -13.08 1.16
CA ALA A 28 2.31 -12.92 2.16
C ALA A 28 2.81 -14.24 2.74
N ASN A 29 2.01 -15.31 2.69
CA ASN A 29 2.37 -16.63 3.16
C ASN A 29 3.50 -17.23 2.31
N GLY A 30 4.49 -17.82 2.97
CA GLY A 30 5.75 -18.26 2.36
C GLY A 30 6.87 -17.22 2.42
N ALA A 31 6.59 -15.96 2.79
CA ALA A 31 7.56 -14.86 2.80
C ALA A 31 8.41 -14.79 1.51
N ARG A 32 7.80 -15.10 0.35
CA ARG A 32 8.51 -15.17 -0.93
C ARG A 32 9.02 -13.81 -1.42
N LEU A 33 8.57 -12.72 -0.79
CA LEU A 33 9.13 -11.38 -0.97
C LEU A 33 10.66 -11.34 -0.75
N ARG A 34 11.21 -12.19 0.15
CA ARG A 34 12.66 -12.26 0.40
C ARG A 34 13.43 -13.10 -0.64
N LEU A 35 12.72 -13.82 -1.50
CA LEU A 35 13.28 -14.74 -2.48
C LEU A 35 13.23 -14.15 -3.89
N GLN A 36 13.99 -14.76 -4.80
CA GLN A 36 13.86 -14.47 -6.23
C GLN A 36 12.49 -14.91 -6.76
N PRO A 37 11.89 -14.15 -7.69
CA PRO A 37 12.39 -12.89 -8.26
C PRO A 37 11.95 -11.64 -7.48
N GLN A 38 11.08 -11.78 -6.48
CA GLN A 38 10.36 -10.66 -5.87
C GLN A 38 11.27 -9.65 -5.17
N CYS A 39 12.34 -10.11 -4.52
CA CYS A 39 13.27 -9.23 -3.81
C CYS A 39 14.04 -8.28 -4.74
N ASN A 40 14.09 -8.58 -6.04
CA ASN A 40 14.76 -7.78 -7.07
C ASN A 40 13.79 -6.97 -7.95
N TRP A 41 12.49 -7.01 -7.68
CA TRP A 41 11.55 -6.19 -8.43
C TRP A 41 11.72 -4.71 -8.06
N GLU A 42 11.90 -3.87 -9.08
CA GLU A 42 12.05 -2.42 -8.95
C GLU A 42 11.01 -1.79 -8.01
N LEU A 43 9.72 -2.09 -8.20
CA LEU A 43 8.64 -1.54 -7.38
C LEU A 43 8.72 -1.91 -5.88
N ASN A 44 9.51 -2.92 -5.53
CA ASN A 44 9.72 -3.36 -4.15
C ASN A 44 10.94 -2.69 -3.50
N ASN A 45 11.65 -1.81 -4.22
CA ASN A 45 12.82 -1.08 -3.75
C ASN A 45 13.85 -2.02 -3.09
N PRO A 46 14.62 -2.80 -3.89
CA PRO A 46 15.46 -3.89 -3.39
C PRO A 46 16.43 -3.51 -2.26
N GLU A 47 17.01 -2.31 -2.33
CA GLU A 47 17.94 -1.82 -1.30
C GLU A 47 17.21 -1.59 0.04
N GLN A 48 16.08 -0.87 0.01
CA GLN A 48 15.25 -0.67 1.19
C GLN A 48 14.74 -2.01 1.74
N LEU A 49 14.21 -2.86 0.86
CA LEU A 49 13.64 -4.15 1.24
C LEU A 49 14.66 -5.04 1.93
N LYS A 50 15.89 -5.15 1.39
CA LYS A 50 16.96 -5.95 1.99
C LYS A 50 17.28 -5.50 3.42
N ARG A 51 17.34 -4.18 3.65
CA ARG A 51 17.56 -3.62 4.99
C ARG A 51 16.41 -3.94 5.94
N VAL A 52 15.16 -3.76 5.50
CA VAL A 52 13.97 -4.06 6.33
C VAL A 52 13.93 -5.53 6.71
N LEU A 53 14.11 -6.43 5.72
CA LEU A 53 14.09 -7.88 5.95
C LEU A 53 15.20 -8.30 6.91
N SER A 54 16.42 -7.78 6.78
CA SER A 54 17.53 -8.08 7.70
C SER A 54 17.20 -7.70 9.15
N VAL A 55 16.54 -6.57 9.37
CA VAL A 55 16.11 -6.15 10.72
C VAL A 55 14.99 -7.07 11.24
N LEU A 56 14.02 -7.45 10.40
CA LEU A 56 12.96 -8.37 10.79
C LEU A 56 13.48 -9.79 11.07
N GLU A 57 14.45 -10.27 10.30
CA GLU A 57 15.16 -11.54 10.54
C GLU A 57 15.93 -11.53 11.86
N ALA A 58 16.58 -10.42 12.21
CA ALA A 58 17.21 -10.27 13.53
C ALA A 58 16.19 -10.30 14.68
N VAL A 59 15.01 -9.70 14.49
CA VAL A 59 13.90 -9.79 15.45
C VAL A 59 13.40 -11.23 15.57
N GLN A 60 13.21 -11.92 14.44
CA GLN A 60 12.80 -13.32 14.38
C GLN A 60 13.78 -14.22 15.14
N MET A 61 15.06 -14.09 14.84
CA MET A 61 16.13 -14.89 15.44
C MET A 61 16.16 -14.69 16.95
N ARG A 62 16.12 -13.44 17.42
CA ARG A 62 16.11 -13.12 18.85
C ARG A 62 14.88 -13.69 19.55
N PHE A 63 13.69 -13.55 18.96
CA PHE A 63 12.47 -14.11 19.52
C PHE A 63 12.55 -15.64 19.62
N ASN A 64 12.89 -16.31 18.52
CA ASN A 64 12.95 -17.78 18.45
C ASN A 64 14.04 -18.38 19.36
N GLN A 65 15.13 -17.66 19.66
CA GLN A 65 16.17 -18.09 20.59
C GLN A 65 15.78 -17.91 22.07
N GLN A 66 14.99 -16.88 22.38
CA GLN A 66 14.63 -16.54 23.76
C GLN A 66 13.48 -17.40 24.32
N HIS A 67 12.62 -17.94 23.45
CA HIS A 67 11.46 -18.72 23.88
C HIS A 67 11.80 -20.20 24.10
N GLN A 68 11.90 -20.59 25.38
CA GLN A 68 11.95 -22.00 25.77
C GLN A 68 10.55 -22.62 25.62
N GLY A 69 10.44 -23.77 24.96
CA GLY A 69 9.17 -24.46 24.72
C GLY A 69 8.75 -24.63 23.26
N GLY A 70 9.64 -24.33 22.30
CA GLY A 70 9.42 -24.62 20.87
C GLY A 70 8.49 -23.63 20.14
N MET A 71 7.97 -22.62 20.83
CA MET A 71 7.23 -21.52 20.20
C MET A 71 8.19 -20.72 19.30
N GLN A 72 7.82 -20.56 18.03
CA GLN A 72 8.56 -19.81 17.04
C GLN A 72 7.63 -18.92 16.24
N VAL A 73 8.19 -17.86 15.65
CA VAL A 73 7.50 -16.99 14.69
C VAL A 73 8.18 -17.08 13.32
N SER A 74 7.38 -17.13 12.26
CA SER A 74 7.87 -17.05 10.88
C SER A 74 8.17 -15.60 10.49
N LEU A 75 9.04 -15.42 9.50
CA LEU A 75 9.30 -14.12 8.92
C LEU A 75 8.07 -13.61 8.16
N ALA A 76 7.32 -14.52 7.54
CA ALA A 76 6.04 -14.21 6.89
C ALA A 76 5.06 -13.53 7.85
N ASP A 77 4.90 -14.07 9.06
CA ASP A 77 4.05 -13.46 10.09
C ASP A 77 4.65 -12.15 10.61
N LEU A 78 5.98 -12.05 10.78
CA LEU A 78 6.62 -10.81 11.24
C LEU A 78 6.50 -9.67 10.24
N ILE A 79 6.55 -9.94 8.93
CA ILE A 79 6.31 -8.93 7.88
C ILE A 79 4.90 -8.34 8.03
N VAL A 80 3.88 -9.20 8.14
CA VAL A 80 2.48 -8.77 8.26
C VAL A 80 2.22 -8.09 9.61
N LEU A 81 2.75 -8.64 10.70
CA LEU A 81 2.62 -8.07 12.04
C LEU A 81 3.30 -6.70 12.13
N GLY A 82 4.50 -6.56 11.57
CA GLY A 82 5.25 -5.32 11.53
C GLY A 82 4.51 -4.21 10.78
N GLY A 83 3.99 -4.51 9.58
CA GLY A 83 3.17 -3.57 8.83
C GLY A 83 1.87 -3.19 9.55
N SER A 84 1.19 -4.17 10.13
CA SER A 84 -0.05 -3.94 10.89
C SER A 84 0.18 -3.06 12.12
N ALA A 85 1.24 -3.32 12.89
CA ALA A 85 1.63 -2.50 14.03
C ALA A 85 2.00 -1.06 13.61
N ALA A 86 2.65 -0.90 12.45
CA ALA A 86 2.98 0.41 11.91
C ALA A 86 1.72 1.20 11.47
N VAL A 87 0.73 0.53 10.87
CA VAL A 87 -0.59 1.14 10.58
C VAL A 87 -1.26 1.63 11.86
N GLU A 88 -1.34 0.77 12.89
CA GLU A 88 -1.94 1.13 14.17
C GLU A 88 -1.24 2.33 14.82
N GLN A 89 0.10 2.36 14.80
CA GLN A 89 0.87 3.47 15.35
C GLN A 89 0.69 4.78 14.56
N ALA A 90 0.67 4.71 13.22
CA ALA A 90 0.47 5.89 12.38
C ALA A 90 -0.93 6.52 12.58
N MET A 91 -1.94 5.70 12.86
CA MET A 91 -3.30 6.14 13.23
C MET A 91 -3.36 6.68 14.67
N ALA A 92 -2.76 5.97 15.63
CA ALA A 92 -2.75 6.39 17.03
C ALA A 92 -2.08 7.76 17.21
N ALA A 93 -1.03 8.05 16.43
CA ALA A 93 -0.33 9.33 16.42
C ALA A 93 -1.23 10.53 16.06
N THR A 94 -2.35 10.30 15.36
CA THR A 94 -3.34 11.34 14.99
C THR A 94 -4.65 11.23 15.77
N GLY A 95 -4.64 10.46 16.87
CA GLY A 95 -5.81 10.25 17.72
C GLY A 95 -6.86 9.30 17.14
N GLN A 96 -6.57 8.65 16.01
CA GLN A 96 -7.46 7.64 15.43
C GLN A 96 -7.21 6.30 16.12
N ARG A 97 -8.26 5.70 16.67
CA ARG A 97 -8.20 4.37 17.28
C ARG A 97 -8.64 3.33 16.26
N CYS A 98 -7.75 2.42 15.91
CA CYS A 98 -8.07 1.25 15.10
C CYS A 98 -7.46 0.01 15.73
N ARG A 99 -7.97 -1.15 15.32
CA ARG A 99 -7.35 -2.44 15.61
C ARG A 99 -7.22 -3.17 14.30
N VAL A 100 -5.99 -3.47 13.90
CA VAL A 100 -5.70 -4.27 12.73
C VAL A 100 -5.73 -5.73 13.15
N ARG A 101 -6.57 -6.52 12.49
CA ARG A 101 -6.63 -7.96 12.75
C ARG A 101 -5.32 -8.59 12.28
N PHE A 102 -4.73 -9.39 13.16
CA PHE A 102 -3.59 -10.25 12.85
C PHE A 102 -3.93 -11.68 13.28
N THR A 103 -3.70 -12.64 12.39
CA THR A 103 -3.82 -14.07 12.71
C THR A 103 -2.51 -14.75 12.34
N PRO A 104 -1.78 -15.38 13.27
CA PRO A 104 -0.53 -16.06 12.98
C PRO A 104 -0.77 -17.37 12.21
N GLY A 105 0.30 -18.03 11.77
CA GLY A 105 0.27 -19.33 11.11
C GLY A 105 0.86 -19.33 9.70
N ARG A 106 1.34 -18.18 9.19
CA ARG A 106 2.10 -18.17 7.93
C ARG A 106 3.42 -18.87 8.14
N VAL A 107 3.95 -19.46 7.07
CA VAL A 107 5.23 -20.17 7.08
C VAL A 107 6.24 -19.53 6.14
N ASP A 108 7.51 -19.89 6.29
CA ASP A 108 8.59 -19.41 5.43
C ASP A 108 8.93 -20.47 4.38
N ALA A 109 8.65 -20.21 3.10
CA ALA A 109 8.99 -21.11 1.99
C ALA A 109 10.49 -20.99 1.64
N SER A 110 11.08 -22.05 1.09
CA SER A 110 12.47 -22.05 0.62
C SER A 110 12.61 -21.66 -0.86
N ALA A 111 13.85 -21.46 -1.32
CA ALA A 111 14.15 -21.20 -2.73
C ALA A 111 13.81 -22.42 -3.60
N GLU A 112 14.07 -23.63 -3.11
CA GLU A 112 13.75 -24.89 -3.78
C GLU A 112 12.23 -25.10 -3.94
N GLN A 113 11.45 -24.49 -3.05
CA GLN A 113 9.98 -24.48 -3.09
C GLN A 113 9.41 -23.31 -3.92
N THR A 114 10.25 -22.61 -4.70
CA THR A 114 9.88 -21.41 -5.44
C THR A 114 10.38 -21.45 -6.89
N ASP A 115 9.45 -21.68 -7.83
CA ASP A 115 9.74 -21.54 -9.25
C ASP A 115 9.83 -20.06 -9.66
N THR A 116 11.06 -19.57 -9.80
CA THR A 116 11.35 -18.18 -10.13
C THR A 116 10.69 -17.74 -11.45
N ALA A 117 10.67 -18.60 -12.47
CA ALA A 117 10.11 -18.26 -13.78
C ALA A 117 8.60 -18.07 -13.69
N SER A 118 7.91 -18.97 -12.98
CA SER A 118 6.48 -18.87 -12.75
C SER A 118 6.10 -17.64 -11.91
N PHE A 119 6.94 -17.21 -10.97
CA PHE A 119 6.68 -16.02 -10.15
C PHE A 119 6.85 -14.70 -10.92
N ASN A 120 7.60 -14.66 -12.02
CA ASN A 120 7.68 -13.45 -12.85
C ASN A 120 6.33 -13.01 -13.43
N ALA A 121 5.39 -13.95 -13.62
CA ALA A 121 4.02 -13.63 -14.03
C ALA A 121 3.20 -12.87 -12.97
N LEU A 122 3.71 -12.77 -11.74
CA LEU A 122 3.12 -11.99 -10.64
C LEU A 122 3.75 -10.60 -10.51
N LYS A 123 4.80 -10.28 -11.29
CA LYS A 123 5.43 -8.95 -11.25
C LYS A 123 4.39 -7.91 -11.70
N PRO A 124 3.99 -6.96 -10.84
CA PRO A 124 3.01 -5.96 -11.24
C PRO A 124 3.56 -5.08 -12.35
N ILE A 125 2.78 -4.89 -13.41
CA ILE A 125 3.08 -3.90 -14.46
C ILE A 125 2.63 -2.48 -14.06
N ALA A 126 1.72 -2.40 -13.09
CA ALA A 126 1.29 -1.18 -12.42
C ALA A 126 0.86 -1.54 -10.99
N ASP A 127 1.06 -0.61 -10.07
CA ASP A 127 0.55 -0.67 -8.71
C ASP A 127 0.11 0.74 -8.30
N GLY A 128 -1.16 1.07 -8.60
CA GLY A 128 -1.72 2.38 -8.29
C GLY A 128 -1.72 2.72 -6.79
N PHE A 129 -1.74 1.71 -5.92
CA PHE A 129 -1.64 1.92 -4.47
C PHE A 129 -0.29 2.54 -4.09
N ARG A 130 0.80 2.13 -4.73
CA ARG A 130 2.15 2.72 -4.57
C ARG A 130 2.51 3.76 -5.65
N ASN A 131 1.53 4.22 -6.44
CA ASN A 131 1.71 5.12 -7.58
C ASN A 131 2.79 4.66 -8.59
N TYR A 132 2.90 3.35 -8.80
CA TYR A 132 3.84 2.73 -9.74
C TYR A 132 3.17 2.44 -11.08
N LEU A 133 3.85 2.79 -12.18
CA LEU A 133 3.45 2.42 -13.53
C LEU A 133 4.69 2.18 -14.39
N ARG A 134 4.72 1.06 -15.10
CA ARG A 134 5.77 0.78 -16.08
C ARG A 134 5.62 1.69 -17.30
N SER A 135 6.75 2.24 -17.78
CA SER A 135 6.81 3.35 -18.75
C SER A 135 6.41 3.01 -20.20
N ASP A 136 6.18 1.74 -20.53
CA ASP A 136 5.96 1.21 -21.89
C ASP A 136 4.51 0.77 -22.16
N LEU A 137 3.55 1.15 -21.30
CA LEU A 137 2.18 0.65 -21.38
C LEU A 137 1.24 1.61 -22.14
N PRO A 138 0.47 1.12 -23.12
CA PRO A 138 -0.56 1.92 -23.82
C PRO A 138 -1.86 2.08 -23.01
N LEU A 139 -1.94 1.43 -21.84
CA LEU A 139 -3.12 1.40 -20.98
C LEU A 139 -3.13 2.58 -20.00
N LYS A 140 -4.33 3.10 -19.69
CA LYS A 140 -4.46 4.20 -18.74
C LYS A 140 -4.26 3.70 -17.31
N ALA A 141 -3.52 4.46 -16.50
CA ALA A 141 -3.15 4.05 -15.15
C ALA A 141 -4.36 3.75 -14.25
N GLU A 142 -5.46 4.49 -14.39
CA GLU A 142 -6.70 4.27 -13.64
C GLU A 142 -7.42 2.96 -14.01
N GLN A 143 -7.27 2.48 -15.26
CA GLN A 143 -7.82 1.17 -15.66
C GLN A 143 -7.03 0.04 -15.01
N LEU A 144 -5.70 0.19 -14.94
CA LEU A 144 -4.80 -0.76 -14.28
C LEU A 144 -4.99 -0.75 -12.75
N LEU A 145 -5.33 0.40 -12.15
CA LEU A 145 -5.73 0.46 -10.74
C LEU A 145 -6.97 -0.42 -10.48
N VAL A 146 -8.01 -0.29 -11.31
CA VAL A 146 -9.25 -1.08 -11.16
C VAL A 146 -8.98 -2.57 -11.38
N ASP A 147 -8.20 -2.94 -12.40
CA ASP A 147 -7.77 -4.33 -12.61
C ASP A 147 -7.03 -4.87 -11.38
N ARG A 148 -6.11 -4.07 -10.82
CA ARG A 148 -5.37 -4.46 -9.62
C ARG A 148 -6.26 -4.62 -8.39
N ALA A 149 -7.22 -3.71 -8.20
CA ALA A 149 -8.19 -3.81 -7.12
C ALA A 149 -9.05 -5.08 -7.27
N GLN A 150 -9.45 -5.44 -8.50
CA GLN A 150 -10.18 -6.66 -8.79
C GLN A 150 -9.36 -7.91 -8.43
N GLN A 151 -8.07 -7.95 -8.78
CA GLN A 151 -7.17 -9.06 -8.41
C GLN A 151 -7.06 -9.22 -6.90
N LEU A 152 -7.07 -8.12 -6.15
CA LEU A 152 -7.03 -8.12 -4.68
C LEU A 152 -8.42 -8.27 -4.05
N HIS A 153 -9.45 -8.57 -4.85
CA HIS A 153 -10.83 -8.73 -4.41
C HIS A 153 -11.38 -7.51 -3.65
N LEU A 154 -10.93 -6.30 -4.01
CA LEU A 154 -11.34 -5.06 -3.38
C LEU A 154 -12.58 -4.46 -4.07
N SER A 155 -13.51 -3.98 -3.26
CA SER A 155 -14.60 -3.12 -3.69
C SER A 155 -14.11 -1.69 -3.96
N ALA A 156 -14.91 -0.88 -4.65
CA ALA A 156 -14.59 0.52 -4.89
C ALA A 156 -14.38 1.33 -3.59
N PRO A 157 -15.19 1.18 -2.53
CA PRO A 157 -14.93 1.83 -1.24
C PRO A 157 -13.62 1.42 -0.57
N GLU A 158 -13.28 0.12 -0.57
CA GLU A 158 -12.04 -0.39 0.00
C GLU A 158 -10.81 0.12 -0.78
N MET A 159 -10.87 0.07 -2.11
CA MET A 159 -9.83 0.64 -2.98
C MET A 159 -9.64 2.13 -2.70
N THR A 160 -10.73 2.88 -2.57
CA THR A 160 -10.69 4.32 -2.28
C THR A 160 -10.04 4.59 -0.94
N ALA A 161 -10.46 3.89 0.12
CA ALA A 161 -9.89 4.03 1.47
C ALA A 161 -8.37 3.77 1.46
N LEU A 162 -7.95 2.66 0.83
CA LEU A 162 -6.54 2.29 0.73
C LEU A 162 -5.71 3.35 -0.01
N ILE A 163 -6.19 3.89 -1.14
CA ILE A 163 -5.49 4.95 -1.87
C ILE A 163 -5.30 6.19 -1.00
N GLY A 164 -6.38 6.68 -0.37
CA GLY A 164 -6.30 7.86 0.47
C GLY A 164 -5.31 7.70 1.63
N GLY A 165 -5.37 6.56 2.31
CA GLY A 165 -4.44 6.23 3.39
C GLY A 165 -2.98 6.08 2.91
N PHE A 166 -2.74 5.42 1.78
CA PHE A 166 -1.39 5.22 1.25
C PHE A 166 -0.72 6.54 0.87
N ARG A 167 -1.50 7.47 0.30
CA ARG A 167 -0.98 8.78 -0.06
C ARG A 167 -0.57 9.60 1.15
N VAL A 168 -1.42 9.71 2.18
CA VAL A 168 -1.05 10.50 3.38
C VAL A 168 0.08 9.85 4.18
N LEU A 169 0.22 8.53 4.11
CA LEU A 169 1.34 7.79 4.70
C LEU A 169 2.63 7.85 3.87
N GLY A 170 2.60 8.46 2.68
CA GLY A 170 3.78 8.65 1.82
C GLY A 170 4.35 7.34 1.25
N LEU A 171 3.48 6.38 0.90
CA LEU A 171 3.88 5.01 0.51
C LEU A 171 4.11 4.84 -1.00
N ASN A 172 4.51 5.90 -1.70
CA ASN A 172 4.86 5.80 -3.11
C ASN A 172 6.15 4.98 -3.26
N TRP A 173 6.22 4.16 -4.32
CA TRP A 173 7.29 3.17 -4.50
C TRP A 173 8.71 3.79 -4.58
N ASP A 174 8.80 5.01 -5.09
CA ASP A 174 10.02 5.79 -5.30
C ASP A 174 10.21 6.92 -4.28
N GLY A 175 9.32 7.03 -3.28
CA GLY A 175 9.32 8.13 -2.31
C GLY A 175 8.89 9.49 -2.89
N SER A 176 8.32 9.52 -4.10
CA SER A 176 7.79 10.75 -4.69
C SER A 176 6.61 11.32 -3.91
N ASP A 177 6.35 12.62 -4.08
CA ASP A 177 5.20 13.33 -3.50
C ASP A 177 3.93 13.26 -4.38
N ILE A 178 3.94 12.47 -5.46
CA ILE A 178 2.84 12.41 -6.41
C ILE A 178 1.60 11.83 -5.72
N GLY A 179 0.53 12.63 -5.64
CA GLY A 179 -0.71 12.26 -4.96
C GLY A 179 -0.66 12.47 -3.43
N VAL A 180 0.48 12.86 -2.86
CA VAL A 180 0.66 13.04 -1.40
C VAL A 180 0.09 14.40 -1.00
N PHE A 181 -1.24 14.53 -1.02
CA PHE A 181 -1.93 15.78 -0.70
C PHE A 181 -2.06 15.99 0.81
N THR A 182 -0.93 16.16 1.49
CA THR A 182 -0.88 16.50 2.91
C THR A 182 0.40 17.27 3.22
N SER A 183 0.33 18.17 4.20
CA SER A 183 1.51 18.84 4.78
C SER A 183 2.17 18.03 5.89
N ARG A 184 1.62 16.86 6.25
CA ARG A 184 2.13 16.00 7.32
C ARG A 184 2.29 14.53 6.86
N PRO A 185 3.15 14.25 5.86
CA PRO A 185 3.36 12.88 5.40
C PRO A 185 3.75 11.93 6.54
N GLY A 186 3.19 10.71 6.51
CA GLY A 186 3.38 9.70 7.56
C GLY A 186 2.39 9.80 8.72
N GLN A 187 1.58 10.86 8.79
CA GLN A 187 0.48 10.97 9.75
C GLN A 187 -0.84 10.58 9.08
N PHE A 188 -1.59 9.64 9.67
CA PHE A 188 -2.85 9.20 9.07
C PHE A 188 -3.94 10.26 9.19
N SER A 189 -4.54 10.66 8.07
CA SER A 189 -5.61 11.65 7.98
C SER A 189 -6.47 11.41 6.73
N ASN A 190 -7.55 12.18 6.58
CA ASN A 190 -8.33 12.25 5.33
C ASN A 190 -7.86 13.38 4.39
N ASP A 191 -6.65 13.91 4.59
CA ASP A 191 -6.14 15.08 3.85
C ASP A 191 -6.12 14.85 2.34
N PHE A 192 -5.85 13.61 1.89
CA PHE A 192 -5.92 13.25 0.46
C PHE A 192 -7.26 13.67 -0.16
N PHE A 193 -8.38 13.32 0.47
CA PHE A 193 -9.71 13.61 -0.04
C PHE A 193 -10.09 15.08 0.12
N VAL A 194 -9.75 15.68 1.26
CA VAL A 194 -10.01 17.11 1.52
C VAL A 194 -9.33 17.98 0.46
N ASN A 195 -8.05 17.73 0.19
CA ASN A 195 -7.26 18.52 -0.75
C ASN A 195 -7.56 18.18 -2.22
N LEU A 196 -7.93 16.93 -2.53
CA LEU A 196 -8.37 16.54 -3.87
C LEU A 196 -9.68 17.23 -4.27
N LEU A 197 -10.60 17.38 -3.33
CA LEU A 197 -11.94 17.95 -3.56
C LEU A 197 -11.98 19.48 -3.39
N ASP A 198 -10.88 20.10 -2.98
CA ASP A 198 -10.75 21.54 -2.86
C ASP A 198 -10.81 22.23 -4.24
N MET A 199 -11.90 22.96 -4.47
CA MET A 199 -12.15 23.68 -5.72
C MET A 199 -11.21 24.86 -5.95
N SER A 200 -10.45 25.29 -4.95
CA SER A 200 -9.41 26.31 -5.13
C SER A 200 -8.16 25.78 -5.83
N THR A 201 -8.05 24.46 -6.05
CA THR A 201 -6.96 23.84 -6.81
C THR A 201 -7.42 23.50 -8.24
N GLN A 202 -6.77 24.08 -9.24
CA GLN A 202 -6.98 23.76 -10.65
C GLN A 202 -5.92 22.76 -11.14
N TRP A 203 -6.36 21.67 -11.77
CA TRP A 203 -5.49 20.62 -12.29
C TRP A 203 -5.24 20.77 -13.79
N SER A 204 -3.98 20.68 -14.21
CA SER A 204 -3.57 20.66 -15.62
C SER A 204 -2.53 19.55 -15.87
N PRO A 205 -2.49 18.95 -17.07
CA PRO A 205 -1.45 17.99 -17.42
C PRO A 205 -0.09 18.68 -17.51
N VAL A 206 0.97 17.99 -17.08
CA VAL A 206 2.35 18.45 -17.27
C VAL A 206 2.82 18.07 -18.68
N GLU A 207 3.30 19.05 -19.44
CA GLU A 207 3.77 18.83 -20.81
C GLU A 207 4.90 17.78 -20.86
N GLY A 208 4.86 16.89 -21.85
CA GLY A 208 5.83 15.79 -21.99
C GLY A 208 5.60 14.59 -21.06
N HIS A 209 4.63 14.65 -20.15
CA HIS A 209 4.33 13.56 -19.20
C HIS A 209 2.87 13.08 -19.30
N SER A 210 2.65 11.88 -19.84
CA SER A 210 1.31 11.32 -20.08
C SER A 210 0.49 11.01 -18.81
N ASN A 211 1.16 10.87 -17.66
CA ASN A 211 0.56 10.46 -16.40
C ASN A 211 0.83 11.43 -15.24
N LEU A 212 1.29 12.65 -15.51
CA LEU A 212 1.59 13.64 -14.47
C LEU A 212 0.76 14.90 -14.65
N TYR A 213 0.20 15.38 -13.55
CA TYR A 213 -0.62 16.58 -13.47
C TYR A 213 -0.09 17.50 -12.37
N GLN A 214 -0.24 18.80 -12.57
CA GLN A 214 0.06 19.83 -11.60
C GLN A 214 -1.24 20.45 -11.10
N GLY A 215 -1.37 20.56 -9.78
CA GLY A 215 -2.43 21.31 -9.11
C GLY A 215 -1.91 22.70 -8.77
N ILE A 216 -2.55 23.74 -9.30
CA ILE A 216 -2.20 25.14 -9.10
C ILE A 216 -3.29 25.82 -8.28
N ASP A 217 -2.89 26.64 -7.31
CA ASP A 217 -3.82 27.49 -6.59
C ASP A 217 -4.47 28.52 -7.51
N THR A 218 -5.79 28.59 -7.49
CA THR A 218 -6.55 29.47 -8.39
C THR A 218 -6.37 30.96 -8.10
N GLU A 219 -6.05 31.34 -6.86
CA GLU A 219 -5.85 32.73 -6.44
C GLU A 219 -4.40 33.21 -6.66
N THR A 220 -3.44 32.56 -6.03
CA THR A 220 -2.00 32.89 -6.03
C THR A 220 -1.28 32.43 -7.29
N LYS A 221 -1.88 31.53 -8.08
CA LYS A 221 -1.27 30.88 -9.26
C LYS A 221 0.00 30.08 -8.95
N GLN A 222 0.22 29.71 -7.69
CA GLN A 222 1.39 28.92 -7.28
C GLN A 222 1.10 27.41 -7.37
N PRO A 223 2.10 26.58 -7.72
CA PRO A 223 1.99 25.14 -7.60
C PRO A 223 1.69 24.69 -6.17
N ARG A 224 0.67 23.87 -5.99
CA ARG A 224 0.30 23.25 -4.71
C ARG A 224 0.68 21.77 -4.66
N TRP A 225 0.32 21.02 -5.70
CA TRP A 225 0.39 19.56 -5.68
C TRP A 225 0.83 18.98 -7.02
N ARG A 226 1.32 17.74 -6.99
CA ARG A 226 1.50 16.89 -8.17
C ARG A 226 0.68 15.64 -8.02
N ALA A 227 0.12 15.14 -9.12
CA ALA A 227 -0.78 13.99 -9.10
C ALA A 227 -0.61 13.14 -10.35
N SER A 228 -0.90 11.85 -10.23
CA SER A 228 -1.08 10.97 -11.38
C SER A 228 -2.55 10.80 -11.75
N ARG A 229 -2.80 10.11 -12.85
CA ARG A 229 -4.18 9.71 -13.22
C ARG A 229 -4.83 8.85 -12.14
N VAL A 230 -4.05 8.03 -11.43
CA VAL A 230 -4.52 7.19 -10.32
C VAL A 230 -5.07 8.04 -9.17
N ASP A 231 -4.49 9.22 -8.96
CA ASP A 231 -4.92 10.12 -7.89
C ASP A 231 -6.17 10.90 -8.31
N LEU A 232 -6.15 11.49 -9.51
CA LEU A 232 -7.21 12.37 -10.00
C LEU A 232 -8.49 11.64 -10.40
N VAL A 233 -8.45 10.33 -10.67
CA VAL A 233 -9.65 9.56 -11.00
C VAL A 233 -10.69 9.63 -9.87
N PHE A 234 -10.25 9.74 -8.60
CA PHE A 234 -11.13 9.89 -7.45
C PHE A 234 -11.80 11.26 -7.36
N GLY A 235 -11.31 12.28 -8.08
CA GLY A 235 -11.94 13.59 -8.20
C GLY A 235 -12.79 13.74 -9.48
N SER A 236 -12.66 12.81 -10.42
CA SER A 236 -13.22 12.90 -11.79
C SER A 236 -14.33 11.87 -12.07
N HIS A 237 -14.13 10.61 -11.72
CA HIS A 237 -15.12 9.56 -11.99
C HIS A 237 -16.29 9.67 -11.00
N ALA A 238 -17.51 9.87 -11.50
CA ALA A 238 -18.67 10.22 -10.67
C ALA A 238 -18.88 9.31 -9.44
N GLN A 239 -18.77 7.99 -9.60
CA GLN A 239 -18.91 7.05 -8.48
C GLN A 239 -17.74 7.10 -7.48
N LEU A 240 -16.50 7.26 -7.97
CA LEU A 240 -15.34 7.32 -7.07
C LEU A 240 -15.31 8.66 -6.34
N ARG A 241 -15.74 9.73 -7.01
CA ARG A 241 -15.93 11.05 -6.41
C ARG A 241 -16.97 11.02 -5.29
N ALA A 242 -18.11 10.35 -5.50
CA ALA A 242 -19.11 10.22 -4.44
C ALA A 242 -18.56 9.51 -3.19
N ILE A 243 -17.67 8.51 -3.36
CA ILE A 243 -16.99 7.85 -2.24
C ILE A 243 -15.95 8.78 -1.61
N ALA A 244 -15.16 9.49 -2.43
CA ALA A 244 -14.17 10.46 -1.97
C ALA A 244 -14.83 11.57 -1.13
N GLU A 245 -16.00 12.06 -1.52
CA GLU A 245 -16.77 13.06 -0.79
C GLU A 245 -17.20 12.57 0.60
N VAL A 246 -17.49 11.28 0.77
CA VAL A 246 -17.77 10.70 2.10
C VAL A 246 -16.55 10.79 3.01
N TYR A 247 -15.36 10.44 2.51
CA TYR A 247 -14.13 10.52 3.31
C TYR A 247 -13.62 11.96 3.49
N GLY A 248 -13.89 12.86 2.54
CA GLY A 248 -13.49 14.27 2.57
C GLY A 248 -14.35 15.17 3.47
N GLN A 249 -15.46 14.66 4.01
CA GLN A 249 -16.30 15.41 4.95
C GLN A 249 -15.57 15.75 6.26
N ALA A 250 -16.05 16.79 6.95
CA ALA A 250 -15.64 17.09 8.31
C ALA A 250 -15.94 15.87 9.21
N GLY A 251 -14.92 15.36 9.92
CA GLY A 251 -15.03 14.13 10.71
C GLY A 251 -14.87 12.82 9.91
N GLY A 252 -14.66 12.88 8.59
CA GLY A 252 -14.47 11.71 7.73
C GLY A 252 -13.22 10.88 8.05
N SER A 253 -12.24 11.44 8.77
CA SER A 253 -11.00 10.76 9.17
C SER A 253 -11.23 9.48 9.98
N ALA A 254 -12.19 9.46 10.91
CA ALA A 254 -12.47 8.27 11.73
C ALA A 254 -13.07 7.13 10.89
N ARG A 255 -13.96 7.46 9.96
CA ARG A 255 -14.52 6.49 9.02
C ARG A 255 -13.45 5.96 8.08
N LEU A 256 -12.62 6.84 7.52
CA LEU A 256 -11.50 6.46 6.67
C LEU A 256 -10.54 5.52 7.42
N ALA A 257 -10.22 5.80 8.69
CA ALA A 257 -9.36 4.94 9.49
C ALA A 257 -9.95 3.54 9.67
N ALA A 258 -11.24 3.44 9.99
CA ALA A 258 -11.93 2.15 10.13
C ALA A 258 -11.95 1.37 8.81
N ASP A 259 -12.36 2.01 7.72
CA ASP A 259 -12.49 1.38 6.40
C ASP A 259 -11.10 1.01 5.83
N PHE A 260 -10.08 1.84 6.06
CA PHE A 260 -8.69 1.55 5.73
C PHE A 260 -8.17 0.33 6.49
N SER A 261 -8.34 0.29 7.81
CA SER A 261 -7.87 -0.85 8.63
C SER A 261 -8.56 -2.15 8.24
N ALA A 262 -9.86 -2.11 7.93
CA ALA A 262 -10.59 -3.27 7.45
C ALA A 262 -10.06 -3.75 6.09
N ALA A 263 -9.88 -2.85 5.13
CA ALA A 263 -9.34 -3.17 3.80
C ALA A 263 -7.88 -3.66 3.88
N TRP A 264 -7.06 -3.07 4.75
CA TRP A 264 -5.70 -3.53 5.03
C TRP A 264 -5.70 -4.97 5.56
N SER A 265 -6.47 -5.25 6.63
CA SER A 265 -6.60 -6.60 7.19
C SER A 265 -7.09 -7.60 6.16
N LYS A 266 -8.03 -7.22 5.29
CA LYS A 266 -8.50 -8.07 4.20
C LYS A 266 -7.35 -8.47 3.28
N VAL A 267 -6.58 -7.50 2.77
CA VAL A 267 -5.46 -7.78 1.86
C VAL A 267 -4.40 -8.66 2.53
N MET A 268 -4.09 -8.42 3.80
CA MET A 268 -3.10 -9.23 4.54
C MET A 268 -3.50 -10.70 4.70
N GLU A 269 -4.79 -11.03 4.60
CA GLU A 269 -5.33 -12.38 4.82
C GLU A 269 -5.84 -13.05 3.52
N LEU A 270 -5.64 -12.46 2.33
CA LEU A 270 -6.17 -12.98 1.05
C LEU A 270 -5.70 -14.41 0.71
N ASP A 271 -4.52 -14.81 1.15
CA ASP A 271 -3.92 -16.13 0.89
C ASP A 271 -4.05 -17.11 2.05
N ARG A 272 -4.82 -16.75 3.08
CA ARG A 272 -5.00 -17.53 4.32
C ARG A 272 -6.11 -18.56 4.21
N PHE A 273 -6.00 -19.40 3.19
CA PHE A 273 -6.93 -20.51 2.95
C PHE A 273 -6.88 -21.59 4.04
N ASP A 274 -5.84 -21.60 4.88
CA ASP A 274 -5.71 -22.44 6.06
C ASP A 274 -6.70 -22.08 7.18
N LEU A 275 -7.32 -20.90 7.13
CA LEU A 275 -8.28 -20.41 8.11
C LEU A 275 -9.75 -20.62 7.70
N LEU A 276 -10.00 -21.17 6.50
CA LEU A 276 -11.33 -21.36 5.92
C LEU A 276 -11.98 -22.70 6.33
#